data_AF-A0A1W9SK06-F1
#
_entry.id   AF-A0A1W9SK06-F1
#
_cell.length_a   1.000
_cell.length_b   1.000
_cell.length_c   1.000
_cell.angle_alpha   90.00
_cell.angle_beta   90.00
_cell.angle_gamma   90.00
#
_symmetry.space_group_name_H-M   'P 1'
#
loop_
_entity.id
_entity.type
_entity.pdbx_description
1 polymer ?
#
loop_
_entity_poly.entity_id
_entity_poly.type
_entity_poly.pdbx_seq_one_letter_code
_entity_poly.pdbx_strand_id
1 'polypeptide(L)'
;MPFFEKKINGGGNFTDYTFERFNKDINNKPNMLVSGFINGRLIYILEFPFSFNDFVKKLEKQLNRRFPSGDKTGQYLRSANFYYNDFINCKNLKVIFLLKKSKLKDYKNYVIKNFYQFLEKKTEL
;
A
#
# COMPACT_ATOMS: atom_id res chain seq x y z
N MET A 1 17.57 4.59 25.30
CA MET A 1 17.20 3.76 24.13
C MET A 1 16.72 4.67 23.03
N PRO A 2 17.29 4.66 21.81
CA PRO A 2 16.66 5.38 20.72
C PRO A 2 15.39 4.63 20.32
N PHE A 3 14.26 5.33 20.26
CA PHE A 3 13.04 4.85 19.62
C PHE A 3 13.38 4.55 18.15
N PHE A 4 13.49 3.28 17.77
CA PHE A 4 13.52 2.92 16.36
C PHE A 4 12.11 3.11 15.81
N GLU A 5 11.83 4.30 15.29
CA GLU A 5 10.59 4.55 14.55
C GLU A 5 10.46 3.52 13.43
N LYS A 6 9.27 2.90 13.35
CA LYS A 6 8.96 1.92 12.32
C LYS A 6 9.03 2.61 10.96
N LYS A 7 9.98 2.19 10.12
CA LYS A 7 10.14 2.74 8.77
C LYS A 7 8.90 2.53 7.93
N ILE A 8 8.54 3.52 7.12
CA ILE A 8 7.43 3.39 6.17
C ILE A 8 7.81 2.44 5.03
N ASN A 9 6.85 1.62 4.62
CA ASN A 9 7.04 0.54 3.65
C ASN A 9 6.09 0.63 2.45
N GLY A 10 5.50 1.82 2.22
CA GLY A 10 4.54 2.05 1.14
C GLY A 10 3.28 1.21 1.26
N GLY A 11 2.99 0.68 2.46
CA GLY A 11 1.84 -0.17 2.71
C GLY A 11 0.64 0.54 3.29
N GLY A 12 -0.44 -0.22 3.37
CA GLY A 12 -1.69 0.17 4.00
C GLY A 12 -2.46 -1.07 4.42
N ASN A 13 -3.68 -0.86 4.90
CA ASN A 13 -4.59 -1.96 5.19
C ASN A 13 -6.04 -1.60 4.93
N PHE A 14 -6.84 -2.62 4.66
CA PHE A 14 -8.30 -2.54 4.81
C PHE A 14 -8.69 -3.08 6.18
N THR A 15 -9.46 -2.30 6.91
CA THR A 15 -10.00 -2.68 8.22
C THR A 15 -11.34 -3.38 8.06
N ASP A 16 -11.55 -4.41 8.87
CA ASP A 16 -12.78 -5.22 8.91
C ASP A 16 -13.23 -5.70 7.51
N TYR A 17 -12.30 -6.33 6.79
CA TYR A 17 -12.51 -6.77 5.42
C TYR A 17 -13.18 -8.15 5.34
N THR A 18 -13.98 -8.35 4.30
CA THR A 18 -14.80 -9.56 4.04
C THR A 18 -14.76 -9.89 2.55
N PHE A 19 -15.16 -11.11 2.16
CA PHE A 19 -15.33 -11.45 0.75
C PHE A 19 -16.38 -10.58 0.06
N GLU A 20 -17.46 -10.23 0.76
CA GLU A 20 -18.47 -9.31 0.23
C GLU A 20 -17.84 -7.96 -0.17
N ARG A 21 -17.03 -7.34 0.72
CA ARG A 21 -16.34 -6.08 0.42
C ARG A 21 -15.31 -6.23 -0.69
N PHE A 22 -14.56 -7.33 -0.68
CA PHE A 22 -13.60 -7.63 -1.72
C PHE A 22 -14.24 -7.77 -3.10
N ASN A 23 -15.35 -8.50 -3.21
CA ASN A 23 -16.09 -8.63 -4.46
C ASN A 23 -16.66 -7.29 -4.94
N LYS A 24 -17.14 -6.46 -4.01
CA LYS A 24 -17.59 -5.09 -4.32
C LYS A 24 -16.45 -4.24 -4.88
N ASP A 25 -15.26 -4.29 -4.30
CA ASP A 25 -14.10 -3.55 -4.79
C ASP A 25 -13.62 -4.06 -6.17
N ILE A 26 -13.65 -5.37 -6.40
CA ILE A 26 -13.37 -5.97 -7.72
C ILE A 26 -14.35 -5.47 -8.78
N ASN A 27 -15.63 -5.38 -8.46
CA ASN A 27 -16.65 -4.90 -9.38
C ASN A 27 -16.55 -3.40 -9.67
N ASN A 28 -16.32 -2.60 -8.63
CA ASN A 28 -16.23 -1.14 -8.75
C ASN A 28 -14.91 -0.67 -9.37
N LYS A 29 -13.86 -1.49 -9.30
CA LYS A 29 -12.51 -1.21 -9.84
C LYS A 29 -11.99 0.19 -9.45
N PRO A 30 -12.00 0.55 -8.14
CA PRO A 30 -11.53 1.86 -7.73
C PRO A 30 -10.02 2.01 -8.01
N ASN A 31 -9.56 3.25 -8.11
CA ASN A 31 -8.14 3.53 -7.98
C ASN A 31 -7.75 3.59 -6.49
N MET A 32 -6.60 3.03 -6.19
CA MET A 32 -5.97 3.07 -4.88
C MET A 32 -5.06 4.27 -4.78
N LEU A 33 -5.16 5.02 -3.69
CA LEU A 33 -4.21 6.07 -3.32
C LEU A 33 -3.43 5.64 -2.09
N VAL A 34 -2.10 5.65 -2.19
CA VAL A 34 -1.19 5.34 -1.09
C VAL A 34 -0.32 6.53 -0.81
N SER A 35 -0.52 7.15 0.36
CA SER A 35 0.21 8.33 0.82
C SER A 35 1.18 7.99 1.94
N GLY A 36 2.39 8.55 1.89
CA GLY A 36 3.37 8.44 2.96
C GLY A 36 3.56 9.76 3.68
N PHE A 37 3.41 9.76 5.00
CA PHE A 37 3.72 10.89 5.87
C PHE A 37 4.89 10.56 6.79
N ILE A 38 5.82 11.49 6.95
CA ILE A 38 6.92 11.39 7.92
C ILE A 38 7.00 12.73 8.67
N ASN A 39 6.89 12.68 10.01
CA ASN A 39 6.89 13.85 10.89
C ASN A 39 5.88 14.94 10.44
N GLY A 40 4.65 14.50 10.13
CA GLY A 40 3.56 15.39 9.67
C GLY A 40 3.72 15.92 8.24
N ARG A 41 4.78 15.57 7.52
CA ARG A 41 5.02 16.01 6.14
C ARG A 41 4.65 14.93 5.14
N LEU A 42 3.89 15.31 4.11
CA LEU A 42 3.58 14.45 2.98
C LEU A 42 4.85 14.24 2.12
N ILE A 43 5.18 12.98 1.86
CA ILE A 43 6.39 12.58 1.12
C ILE A 43 6.05 12.12 -0.29
N TYR A 44 4.99 11.33 -0.44
CA TYR A 44 4.51 10.83 -1.73
C TYR A 44 3.00 10.55 -1.69
N ILE A 45 2.38 10.56 -2.88
CA ILE A 45 1.08 9.95 -3.17
C ILE A 45 1.26 9.11 -4.44
N LEU A 46 1.01 7.81 -4.33
CA LEU A 46 1.02 6.88 -5.45
C LEU A 46 -0.41 6.45 -5.78
N GLU A 47 -0.74 6.39 -7.06
CA GLU A 47 -2.04 5.89 -7.55
C GLU A 47 -1.85 4.62 -8.37
N PHE A 48 -2.65 3.59 -8.13
CA PHE A 48 -2.70 2.40 -8.98
C PHE A 48 -4.12 1.80 -9.00
N PRO A 49 -4.52 1.09 -10.06
CA PRO A 49 -5.84 0.46 -10.10
C PRO A 49 -5.94 -0.70 -9.10
N PHE A 50 -7.04 -0.76 -8.33
CA PHE A 50 -7.31 -1.88 -7.42
C PHE A 50 -7.27 -3.23 -8.15
N SER A 51 -7.69 -3.25 -9.43
CA SER A 51 -7.70 -4.43 -10.28
C SER A 51 -6.31 -4.96 -10.67
N PHE A 52 -5.22 -4.42 -10.13
CA PHE A 52 -3.89 -4.96 -10.36
C PHE A 52 -3.76 -6.36 -9.76
N ASN A 53 -3.47 -7.35 -10.60
CA ASN A 53 -3.57 -8.77 -10.24
C ASN A 53 -2.77 -9.18 -8.99
N ASP A 54 -1.53 -8.70 -8.82
CA ASP A 54 -0.71 -9.11 -7.67
C ASP A 54 -1.29 -8.56 -6.36
N PHE A 55 -1.83 -7.34 -6.41
CA PHE A 55 -2.51 -6.71 -5.28
C PHE A 55 -3.81 -7.45 -4.91
N VAL A 56 -4.64 -7.77 -5.91
CA VAL A 56 -5.87 -8.55 -5.72
C VAL A 56 -5.56 -9.92 -5.09
N LYS A 57 -4.60 -10.66 -5.65
CA LYS A 57 -4.17 -11.97 -5.13
C LYS A 57 -3.66 -11.90 -3.70
N LYS A 58 -2.97 -10.81 -3.35
CA LYS A 58 -2.50 -10.56 -1.98
C LYS A 58 -3.64 -10.43 -0.98
N LEU A 59 -4.70 -9.70 -1.34
CA LEU A 59 -5.89 -9.53 -0.48
C LEU A 59 -6.69 -10.84 -0.39
N GLU A 60 -6.95 -11.47 -1.54
CA GLU A 60 -7.66 -12.74 -1.64
C GLU A 60 -7.00 -13.84 -0.80
N LYS A 61 -5.66 -13.96 -0.86
CA LYS A 61 -4.91 -14.92 -0.04
C LYS A 61 -5.14 -14.71 1.47
N GLN A 62 -5.25 -13.46 1.93
CA GLN A 62 -5.50 -13.17 3.34
C GLN A 62 -6.94 -13.51 3.74
N LEU A 63 -7.91 -13.23 2.86
CA LEU A 63 -9.31 -13.59 3.07
C LEU A 63 -9.49 -15.11 3.11
N ASN A 64 -8.99 -15.84 2.12
CA ASN A 64 -9.04 -17.31 2.08
C ASN A 64 -8.42 -17.95 3.33
N ARG A 65 -7.33 -17.38 3.87
CA ARG A 65 -6.73 -17.85 5.12
C ARG A 65 -7.63 -17.60 6.33
N ARG A 66 -8.33 -16.46 6.39
CA ARG A 66 -9.19 -16.09 7.52
C ARG A 66 -10.57 -16.75 7.47
N PHE A 67 -11.07 -16.97 6.26
CA PHE A 67 -12.43 -17.35 5.91
C PHE A 67 -12.42 -18.47 4.85
N PRO A 68 -11.85 -19.66 5.12
CA PRO A 68 -11.73 -20.72 4.11
C PRO A 68 -13.09 -21.23 3.59
N SER A 69 -14.17 -20.98 4.33
CA SER A 69 -15.55 -21.36 3.98
C SER A 69 -16.44 -20.14 3.70
N GLY A 70 -15.85 -18.98 3.37
CA GLY A 70 -16.56 -17.73 3.16
C GLY A 70 -16.81 -16.93 4.43
N ASP A 71 -17.51 -15.81 4.26
CA ASP A 71 -17.79 -14.84 5.32
C ASP A 71 -18.64 -15.45 6.44
N LYS A 72 -18.36 -15.03 7.67
CA LYS A 72 -19.11 -15.45 8.87
C LYS A 72 -19.62 -14.22 9.61
N THR A 73 -20.91 -14.21 9.93
CA THR A 73 -21.54 -13.11 10.67
C THR A 73 -20.76 -12.77 11.94
N GLY A 74 -20.46 -11.48 12.13
CA GLY A 74 -19.70 -10.99 13.28
C GLY A 74 -18.19 -11.23 13.22
N GLN A 75 -17.66 -11.80 12.13
CA GLN A 75 -16.23 -11.99 11.93
C GLN A 75 -15.69 -11.18 10.76
N TYR A 76 -14.52 -10.59 10.97
CA TYR A 76 -13.85 -9.77 9.96
C TYR A 76 -12.36 -10.08 9.87
N LEU A 77 -11.78 -9.89 8.69
CA LEU A 77 -10.33 -9.76 8.55
C LEU A 77 -9.96 -8.36 9.05
N ARG A 78 -9.61 -8.28 10.34
CA ARG A 78 -9.34 -7.00 11.04
C ARG A 78 -8.32 -6.12 10.34
N SER A 79 -7.37 -6.71 9.60
CA SER A 79 -6.38 -5.98 8.85
C SER A 79 -5.92 -6.79 7.63
N ALA A 80 -6.46 -6.46 6.45
CA ALA A 80 -5.96 -6.94 5.18
C ALA A 80 -4.78 -6.06 4.75
N ASN A 81 -3.56 -6.49 5.06
CA ASN A 81 -2.36 -5.67 4.89
C ASN A 81 -1.75 -5.84 3.51
N PHE A 82 -1.20 -4.74 3.00
CA PHE A 82 -0.37 -4.73 1.80
C PHE A 82 0.82 -3.81 1.99
N TYR A 83 1.85 -3.98 1.17
CA TYR A 83 3.08 -3.20 1.17
C TYR A 83 3.43 -2.74 -0.25
N TYR A 84 4.45 -1.90 -0.38
CA TYR A 84 4.85 -1.37 -1.69
C TYR A 84 5.02 -2.47 -2.75
N ASN A 85 5.63 -3.60 -2.39
CA ASN A 85 5.91 -4.70 -3.32
C ASN A 85 4.66 -5.38 -3.88
N ASP A 86 3.48 -5.20 -3.26
CA ASP A 86 2.22 -5.75 -3.73
C ASP A 86 1.63 -4.93 -4.91
N PHE A 87 2.14 -3.72 -5.19
CA PHE A 87 1.62 -2.86 -6.27
C PHE A 87 2.70 -2.11 -7.09
N ILE A 88 3.96 -2.08 -6.64
CA ILE A 88 5.01 -1.24 -7.25
C ILE A 88 5.31 -1.56 -8.72
N ASN A 89 5.05 -2.80 -9.13
CA ASN A 89 5.25 -3.29 -10.50
C ASN A 89 4.01 -3.10 -11.38
N CYS A 90 2.96 -2.44 -10.89
CA CYS A 90 1.80 -2.11 -11.69
C CYS A 90 2.21 -1.17 -12.83
N LYS A 91 1.98 -1.58 -14.08
CA LYS A 91 2.29 -0.76 -15.27
C LYS A 91 1.55 0.58 -15.28
N ASN A 92 0.38 0.62 -14.62
CA ASN A 92 -0.49 1.79 -14.53
C ASN A 92 -0.27 2.57 -13.22
N LEU A 93 0.82 2.30 -12.49
CA LEU A 93 1.19 3.06 -11.30
C LEU A 93 1.57 4.49 -11.70
N LYS A 94 0.91 5.47 -11.09
CA LYS A 94 1.19 6.89 -11.25
C LYS A 94 1.78 7.46 -9.97
N VAL A 95 2.69 8.41 -10.13
CA VAL A 95 3.19 9.24 -9.04
C VAL A 95 2.41 10.54 -9.07
N ILE A 96 1.44 10.69 -8.17
CA ILE A 96 0.58 11.88 -8.08
C ILE A 96 1.31 13.02 -7.37
N PHE A 97 2.08 12.66 -6.35
CA PHE A 97 2.93 13.58 -5.62
C PHE A 97 4.20 12.86 -5.18
N LEU A 98 5.33 13.57 -5.24
CA LEU A 98 6.60 13.10 -4.70
C LEU A 98 7.49 14.31 -4.40
N LEU A 99 8.12 14.32 -3.23
CA LEU A 99 9.12 15.33 -2.91
C LEU A 99 10.27 15.30 -3.91
N LYS A 100 10.78 16.49 -4.27
CA LYS A 100 12.01 16.63 -5.06
C LYS A 100 13.16 15.85 -4.43
N LYS A 101 14.05 15.29 -5.26
CA LYS A 101 15.20 14.47 -4.83
C LYS A 101 16.01 15.08 -3.68
N SER A 102 16.25 16.39 -3.73
CA SER A 102 17.00 17.11 -2.70
C SER A 102 16.35 17.03 -1.31
N LYS A 103 15.01 17.06 -1.24
CA LYS A 103 14.25 16.95 0.02
C LYS A 103 13.95 15.50 0.39
N LEU A 104 13.77 14.61 -0.58
CA LEU A 104 13.52 13.19 -0.33
C LEU A 104 14.68 12.54 0.44
N LYS A 105 15.93 12.95 0.18
CA LYS A 105 17.15 12.46 0.85
C LYS A 105 17.11 12.59 2.37
N ASP A 106 16.50 13.67 2.88
CA ASP A 106 16.33 13.92 4.32
C ASP A 106 15.56 12.77 5.01
N TYR A 107 14.73 12.04 4.24
CA TYR A 107 13.84 11.00 4.74
C TYR A 107 14.36 9.57 4.53
N LYS A 108 15.56 9.40 3.97
CA LYS A 108 16.10 8.07 3.58
C LYS A 108 16.08 7.04 4.71
N ASN A 109 16.35 7.47 5.94
CA ASN A 109 16.42 6.58 7.09
C ASN A 109 15.04 6.17 7.64
N TYR A 110 13.98 6.88 7.23
CA TYR A 110 12.59 6.63 7.66
C TYR A 110 11.80 5.74 6.69
N VAL A 111 12.38 5.43 5.52
CA VAL A 111 11.76 4.60 4.48
C VAL A 111 12.56 3.31 4.34
N ILE A 112 11.89 2.16 4.12
CA ILE A 112 12.62 0.92 3.85
C ILE A 112 13.44 1.04 2.56
N LYS A 113 14.64 0.44 2.55
CA LYS A 113 15.67 0.64 1.51
C LYS A 113 15.13 0.51 0.08
N ASN A 114 14.45 -0.60 -0.21
CA ASN A 114 13.99 -0.90 -1.57
C ASN A 114 12.88 0.06 -2.02
N PHE A 115 12.00 0.48 -1.11
CA PHE A 115 10.96 1.43 -1.42
C PHE A 115 11.52 2.85 -1.60
N TYR A 116 12.49 3.25 -0.78
CA TYR A 116 13.21 4.51 -0.97
C TYR A 116 13.89 4.57 -2.33
N GLN A 117 14.59 3.50 -2.74
CA GLN A 117 15.25 3.42 -4.05
C GLN A 117 14.24 3.55 -5.20
N PHE A 118 13.06 2.98 -5.06
CA PHE A 118 11.98 3.17 -6.02
C PHE A 118 11.57 4.65 -6.10
N LEU A 119 11.30 5.29 -4.95
CA LEU A 119 10.90 6.70 -4.91
C LEU A 119 11.99 7.61 -5.50
N GLU A 120 13.25 7.39 -5.13
CA GLU A 120 14.38 8.18 -5.64
C GLU A 120 14.49 8.11 -7.17
N LYS A 121 14.35 6.92 -7.78
CA LYS A 121 14.32 6.77 -9.25
C LYS A 121 13.17 7.52 -9.91
N LYS A 122 12.03 7.66 -9.21
CA LYS A 122 10.87 8.41 -9.72
C LYS A 122 11.03 9.94 -9.61
N THR A 123 12.07 10.43 -8.95
CA THR A 123 12.41 11.87 -8.94
C THR A 123 13.24 12.32 -10.14
N GLU A 124 13.68 11.39 -10.98
CA GLU A 124 14.51 11.63 -12.17
C GLU A 124 13.70 11.65 -13.48
N LEU A 125 12.38 11.44 -13.37
CA LEU A 125 11.39 11.61 -14.44
C LEU A 125 10.79 13.02 -14.36
#